data_AF-A0A365XT42-F1
#
_entry.id   AF-A0A365XT42-F1
#
_cell.length_a   1.000
_cell.length_b   1.000
_cell.length_c   1.000
_cell.angle_alpha   90.00
_cell.angle_beta   90.00
_cell.angle_gamma   90.00
#
_symmetry.space_group_name_H-M   'P 1'
#
loop_
_entity.id
_entity.type
_entity.pdbx_description
1 polymer ?
#
loop_
_entity_poly.entity_id
_entity_poly.type
_entity_poly.pdbx_seq_one_letter_code
_entity_poly.pdbx_strand_id
1 'polypeptide(L)'
;MNYYEEFEKYLPHVIDSMKKMLYSRHKDIFARIDFYNDNIFLEPLLYTYVHQQDTRWLDSIIYGYEQQKKAQINVFTNAGGVVYLPAVGYLRTGFPNATLLLTTTNNEMALTRDNNPVTYDFEPLLFSAHGIEMMKEQHPLLESVFIEQGNQPGDILVADIYKNHLEAFDKGMDIISRNNPGHFRLLLQNMRKAMLFHSERQNSFAVLSAHNMIFLNVNTWDDEVFFADHISHEGGHVTYFTLTYESKSRLFDCHYNTPLGDLIGEPGRYPAVYLFFHGLFTFVEITKTLQRCISQPEFSVRQQHDIKGRFIFHMQRFKLSLDMFAGMNIFQEEGRQWFSLFQEQYLEFEEQFQALLPLYNLSGQPYDFNSKIFAAVNDLQ
;
A
#
# COMPACT_ATOMS: atom_id res chain seq x y z
N MET A 1 13.29 19.62 -8.09
CA MET A 1 12.54 18.47 -8.64
C MET A 1 11.08 18.64 -8.23
N ASN A 2 10.12 18.60 -9.16
CA ASN A 2 8.68 18.67 -8.81
C ASN A 2 8.00 17.34 -9.16
N TYR A 3 8.14 16.36 -8.26
CA TYR A 3 7.65 15.00 -8.51
C TYR A 3 6.12 14.90 -8.60
N TYR A 4 5.37 15.88 -8.06
CA TYR A 4 3.91 15.92 -8.22
C TYR A 4 3.50 16.15 -9.69
N GLU A 5 4.26 16.95 -10.44
CA GLU A 5 3.99 17.25 -11.85
C GLU A 5 4.63 16.22 -12.80
N GLU A 6 5.71 15.59 -12.36
CA GLU A 6 6.45 14.64 -13.19
C GLU A 6 5.91 13.21 -13.10
N PHE A 7 5.05 12.89 -12.13
CA PHE A 7 4.56 11.53 -11.90
C PHE A 7 3.97 10.85 -13.15
N GLU A 8 3.22 11.60 -13.96
CA GLU A 8 2.60 11.11 -15.21
C GLU A 8 3.64 10.66 -16.25
N LYS A 9 4.89 11.11 -16.13
CA LYS A 9 5.99 10.64 -16.99
C LYS A 9 6.47 9.26 -16.59
N TYR A 10 6.36 8.87 -15.32
CA TYR A 10 6.93 7.61 -14.80
C TYR A 10 5.91 6.46 -14.78
N LEU A 11 4.64 6.75 -14.51
CA LEU A 11 3.59 5.73 -14.44
C LEU A 11 3.49 4.84 -15.72
N PRO A 12 3.59 5.39 -16.95
CA PRO A 12 3.58 4.57 -18.17
C PRO A 12 4.68 3.52 -18.22
N HIS A 13 5.86 3.79 -17.64
CA HIS A 13 6.97 2.82 -17.62
C HIS A 13 6.66 1.60 -16.74
N VAL A 14 5.99 1.82 -15.61
CA VAL A 14 5.53 0.73 -14.74
C VAL A 14 4.48 -0.12 -15.45
N ILE A 15 3.50 0.53 -16.11
CA ILE A 15 2.44 -0.13 -16.88
C ILE A 15 3.02 -0.95 -18.04
N ASP A 16 3.93 -0.36 -18.83
CA ASP A 16 4.56 -1.02 -19.97
C ASP A 16 5.41 -2.22 -19.54
N SER A 17 6.06 -2.15 -18.38
CA SER A 17 6.73 -3.29 -17.80
C SER A 17 5.77 -4.41 -17.42
N MET A 18 4.62 -4.10 -16.82
CA MET A 18 3.58 -5.09 -16.56
C MET A 18 3.07 -5.74 -17.86
N LYS A 19 2.78 -4.92 -18.89
CA LYS A 19 2.41 -5.39 -20.24
C LYS A 19 3.45 -6.36 -20.80
N LYS A 20 4.74 -6.01 -20.75
CA LYS A 20 5.85 -6.86 -21.20
C LYS A 20 5.94 -8.17 -20.41
N MET A 21 5.78 -8.13 -19.09
CA MET A 21 5.81 -9.31 -18.22
C MET A 21 4.63 -10.25 -18.48
N LEU A 22 3.43 -9.72 -18.72
CA LEU A 22 2.28 -10.54 -19.09
C LEU A 22 2.45 -11.16 -20.46
N TYR A 23 2.90 -10.39 -21.46
CA TYR A 23 3.14 -10.90 -22.81
C TYR A 23 4.29 -11.90 -22.89
N SER A 24 5.29 -11.79 -22.01
CA SER A 24 6.37 -12.78 -21.94
C SER A 24 5.85 -14.15 -21.49
N ARG A 25 4.86 -14.17 -20.58
CA ARG A 25 4.21 -15.37 -20.06
C ARG A 25 3.06 -15.88 -20.93
N HIS A 26 2.27 -14.99 -21.51
CA HIS A 26 1.03 -15.30 -22.26
C HIS A 26 0.98 -14.48 -23.55
N LYS A 27 1.33 -15.11 -24.67
CA LYS A 27 1.45 -14.42 -25.98
C LYS A 27 0.11 -13.91 -26.52
N ASP A 28 -0.99 -14.47 -26.05
CA ASP A 28 -2.35 -14.14 -26.43
C ASP A 28 -3.01 -13.08 -25.52
N ILE A 29 -2.32 -12.58 -24.49
CA ILE A 29 -2.93 -11.72 -23.47
C ILE A 29 -3.66 -10.49 -24.05
N PHE A 30 -3.07 -9.84 -25.06
CA PHE A 30 -3.66 -8.63 -25.67
C PHE A 30 -4.78 -8.93 -26.68
N ALA A 31 -5.03 -10.20 -27.01
CA ALA A 31 -6.26 -10.60 -27.67
C ALA A 31 -7.43 -10.77 -26.68
N ARG A 32 -7.13 -10.83 -25.37
CA ARG A 32 -8.10 -11.08 -24.30
C ARG A 32 -8.51 -9.80 -23.57
N ILE A 33 -7.52 -8.97 -23.21
CA ILE A 33 -7.72 -7.69 -22.52
C ILE A 33 -7.30 -6.52 -23.40
N ASP A 34 -7.93 -5.36 -23.19
CA ASP A 34 -7.63 -4.14 -23.94
C ASP A 34 -6.24 -3.59 -23.61
N PHE A 35 -5.32 -3.65 -24.58
CA PHE A 35 -3.96 -3.15 -24.46
C PHE A 35 -3.88 -1.65 -24.11
N TYR A 36 -4.86 -0.86 -24.56
CA TYR A 36 -4.89 0.59 -24.38
C TYR A 36 -5.60 1.02 -23.10
N ASN A 37 -6.23 0.10 -22.38
CA ASN A 37 -6.81 0.39 -21.07
C ASN A 37 -5.77 0.16 -19.97
N ASP A 38 -5.01 1.21 -19.69
CA ASP A 38 -3.94 1.20 -18.69
C ASP A 38 -4.39 0.82 -17.28
N ASN A 39 -5.67 1.05 -16.93
CA ASN A 39 -6.19 0.70 -15.61
C ASN A 39 -6.13 -0.80 -15.32
N ILE A 40 -6.23 -1.65 -16.36
CA ILE A 40 -6.13 -3.11 -16.20
C ILE A 40 -4.74 -3.48 -15.66
N PHE A 41 -3.70 -2.82 -16.15
CA PHE A 41 -2.30 -3.12 -15.81
C PHE A 41 -1.87 -2.53 -14.47
N LEU A 42 -2.75 -1.75 -13.83
CA LEU A 42 -2.58 -1.28 -12.46
C LEU A 42 -3.21 -2.23 -11.43
N GLU A 43 -3.84 -3.33 -11.85
CA GLU A 43 -4.41 -4.35 -10.97
C GLU A 43 -3.34 -5.01 -10.07
N PRO A 44 -3.40 -4.82 -8.73
CA PRO A 44 -2.40 -5.35 -7.81
C PRO A 44 -2.19 -6.87 -7.90
N LEU A 45 -3.24 -7.65 -8.16
CA LEU A 45 -3.11 -9.11 -8.29
C LEU A 45 -2.27 -9.52 -9.51
N LEU A 46 -2.17 -8.70 -10.55
CA LEU A 46 -1.25 -8.97 -11.67
C LEU A 46 0.20 -8.84 -11.22
N TYR A 47 0.53 -7.88 -10.34
CA TYR A 47 1.87 -7.76 -9.75
C TYR A 47 2.21 -9.00 -8.94
N THR A 48 1.29 -9.47 -8.10
CA THR A 48 1.53 -10.69 -7.30
C THR A 48 1.69 -11.90 -8.20
N TYR A 49 0.83 -12.02 -9.21
CA TYR A 49 0.89 -13.08 -10.20
C TYR A 49 2.24 -13.15 -10.94
N VAL A 50 2.77 -12.02 -11.42
CA VAL A 50 4.03 -12.02 -12.20
C VAL A 50 5.28 -12.19 -11.33
N HIS A 51 5.18 -12.05 -10.00
CA HIS A 51 6.28 -12.32 -9.07
C HIS A 51 6.36 -13.78 -8.63
N GLN A 52 5.33 -14.60 -8.88
CA GLN A 52 5.35 -16.03 -8.60
C GLN A 52 5.46 -16.88 -9.88
N GLN A 53 5.60 -18.19 -9.72
CA GLN A 53 5.67 -19.16 -10.82
C GLN A 53 4.31 -19.81 -11.17
N ASP A 54 3.34 -19.79 -10.25
CA ASP A 54 2.03 -20.42 -10.48
C ASP A 54 1.22 -19.65 -11.53
N THR A 55 0.91 -20.31 -12.63
CA THR A 55 0.22 -19.71 -13.78
C THR A 55 -1.29 -19.80 -13.72
N ARG A 56 -1.86 -20.58 -12.78
CA ARG A 56 -3.29 -20.96 -12.75
C ARG A 56 -4.26 -19.79 -12.52
N TRP A 57 -3.76 -18.68 -12.00
CA TRP A 57 -4.58 -17.58 -11.51
C TRP A 57 -4.99 -16.56 -12.57
N LEU A 58 -4.27 -16.50 -13.69
CA LEU A 58 -4.43 -15.41 -14.65
C LEU A 58 -5.87 -15.27 -15.12
N ASP A 59 -6.51 -16.38 -15.48
CA ASP A 59 -7.88 -16.40 -15.98
C ASP A 59 -8.85 -15.81 -14.95
N SER A 60 -8.68 -16.10 -13.66
CA SER A 60 -9.52 -15.52 -12.59
C SER A 60 -9.25 -14.02 -12.39
N ILE A 61 -7.98 -13.59 -12.46
CA ILE A 61 -7.59 -12.18 -12.26
C ILE A 61 -8.15 -11.30 -13.37
N ILE A 62 -8.04 -11.73 -14.64
CA ILE A 62 -8.41 -10.90 -15.78
C ILE A 62 -9.86 -11.07 -16.23
N TYR A 63 -10.61 -11.99 -15.65
CA TYR A 63 -11.96 -12.34 -16.06
C TYR A 63 -12.90 -11.13 -16.21
N GLY A 64 -12.87 -10.19 -15.25
CA GLY A 64 -13.68 -8.98 -15.29
C GLY A 64 -13.23 -7.95 -16.34
N TYR A 65 -12.00 -8.07 -16.84
CA TYR A 65 -11.38 -7.16 -17.80
C TYR A 65 -11.40 -7.71 -19.24
N GLU A 66 -11.77 -8.97 -19.46
CA GLU A 66 -11.78 -9.58 -20.80
C GLU A 66 -12.85 -8.94 -21.70
N GLN A 67 -12.47 -8.57 -22.93
CA GLN A 67 -13.41 -8.08 -23.95
C GLN A 67 -14.43 -9.16 -24.34
N GLN A 68 -13.94 -10.41 -24.42
CA GLN A 68 -14.74 -11.60 -24.63
C GLN A 68 -14.41 -12.60 -23.52
N LYS A 69 -15.26 -12.62 -22.49
CA LYS A 69 -15.11 -13.52 -21.34
C LYS A 69 -15.03 -14.96 -21.81
N LYS A 70 -14.02 -15.70 -21.33
CA LYS A 70 -13.98 -17.15 -21.52
C LYS A 70 -15.27 -17.77 -20.97
N ALA A 71 -15.89 -18.66 -21.75
CA ALA A 71 -17.12 -19.34 -21.34
C ALA A 71 -16.94 -20.19 -20.08
N GLN A 72 -15.70 -20.64 -19.83
CA GLN A 72 -15.34 -21.51 -18.73
C GLN A 72 -13.93 -21.19 -18.23
N ILE A 73 -13.78 -20.99 -16.92
CA ILE A 73 -12.48 -20.80 -16.25
C ILE A 73 -12.44 -21.56 -14.92
N ASN A 74 -11.25 -21.91 -14.47
CA ASN A 74 -11.05 -22.33 -13.08
C ASN A 74 -11.03 -21.09 -12.18
N VAL A 75 -11.62 -21.22 -11.00
CA VAL A 75 -11.57 -20.22 -9.93
C VAL A 75 -11.24 -20.91 -8.61
N PHE A 76 -10.70 -20.14 -7.66
CA PHE A 76 -10.15 -20.68 -6.43
C PHE A 76 -10.77 -19.97 -5.24
N THR A 77 -11.29 -20.74 -4.29
CA THR A 77 -11.80 -20.20 -3.04
C THR A 77 -10.67 -20.06 -2.02
N ASN A 78 -10.75 -19.01 -1.20
CA ASN A 78 -9.90 -18.87 -0.02
C ASN A 78 -10.32 -19.80 1.13
N ALA A 79 -9.67 -19.66 2.28
CA ALA A 79 -9.98 -20.43 3.49
C ALA A 79 -11.43 -20.24 3.99
N GLY A 80 -12.09 -19.14 3.63
CA GLY A 80 -13.49 -18.86 3.93
C GLY A 80 -14.48 -19.34 2.87
N GLY A 81 -14.03 -20.02 1.80
CA GLY A 81 -14.91 -20.48 0.73
C GLY A 81 -15.31 -19.38 -0.28
N VAL A 82 -14.56 -18.28 -0.33
CA VAL A 82 -14.87 -17.13 -1.18
C VAL A 82 -13.99 -17.09 -2.41
N VAL A 83 -14.61 -16.99 -3.59
CA VAL A 83 -13.92 -16.60 -4.83
C VAL A 83 -13.98 -15.09 -4.96
N TYR A 84 -12.85 -14.44 -5.24
CA TYR A 84 -12.80 -13.03 -5.61
C TYR A 84 -12.39 -12.89 -7.07
N LEU A 85 -13.14 -12.10 -7.84
CA LEU A 85 -12.89 -11.80 -9.24
C LEU A 85 -12.78 -10.28 -9.42
N PRO A 86 -11.59 -9.75 -9.75
CA PRO A 86 -11.40 -8.32 -10.04
C PRO A 86 -12.40 -7.80 -11.07
N ALA A 87 -12.88 -6.57 -10.87
CA ALA A 87 -13.91 -5.91 -11.68
C ALA A 87 -15.27 -6.65 -11.77
N VAL A 88 -15.50 -7.70 -10.98
CA VAL A 88 -16.77 -8.44 -10.93
C VAL A 88 -17.36 -8.45 -9.53
N GLY A 89 -16.66 -9.01 -8.54
CA GLY A 89 -17.22 -9.19 -7.20
C GLY A 89 -16.73 -10.46 -6.50
N TYR A 90 -17.48 -10.86 -5.47
CA TYR A 90 -17.20 -12.03 -4.66
C TYR A 90 -18.30 -13.08 -4.83
N LEU A 91 -17.90 -14.36 -4.93
CA LEU A 91 -18.80 -15.50 -4.94
C LEU A 91 -18.56 -16.29 -3.64
N ARG A 92 -19.48 -16.17 -2.68
CA ARG A 92 -19.38 -16.86 -1.39
C ARG A 92 -19.98 -18.25 -1.51
N THR A 93 -19.18 -19.27 -1.21
CA THR A 93 -19.58 -20.68 -1.36
C THR A 93 -19.39 -21.44 -0.04
N GLY A 94 -19.94 -22.65 0.03
CA GLY A 94 -19.68 -23.58 1.14
C GLY A 94 -18.37 -24.39 1.01
N PHE A 95 -17.50 -24.07 0.05
CA PHE A 95 -16.33 -24.88 -0.29
C PHE A 95 -15.01 -24.13 -0.04
N PRO A 96 -14.42 -24.19 1.16
CA PRO A 96 -13.13 -23.56 1.47
C PRO A 96 -11.97 -24.26 0.74
N ASN A 97 -10.95 -23.48 0.35
CA ASN A 97 -9.70 -23.95 -0.27
C ASN A 97 -9.91 -24.91 -1.45
N ALA A 98 -10.91 -24.62 -2.28
CA ALA A 98 -11.34 -25.46 -3.38
C ALA A 98 -11.03 -24.82 -4.73
N THR A 99 -10.77 -25.67 -5.74
CA THR A 99 -10.87 -25.27 -7.14
C THR A 99 -12.29 -25.54 -7.61
N LEU A 100 -12.95 -24.53 -8.13
CA LEU A 100 -14.28 -24.61 -8.73
C LEU A 100 -14.18 -24.21 -10.20
N LEU A 101 -15.17 -24.64 -10.96
CA LEU A 101 -15.31 -24.26 -12.35
C LEU A 101 -16.39 -23.20 -12.50
N LEU A 102 -16.00 -22.01 -12.93
CA LEU A 102 -16.92 -20.95 -13.31
C LEU A 102 -17.28 -21.10 -14.78
N THR A 103 -18.58 -21.16 -15.06
CA THR A 103 -19.14 -21.11 -16.41
C THR A 103 -20.00 -19.87 -16.54
N THR A 104 -19.96 -19.22 -17.69
CA THR A 104 -20.80 -18.03 -17.96
C THR A 104 -21.56 -18.18 -19.26
N THR A 105 -22.89 -18.11 -19.17
CA THR A 105 -23.80 -18.20 -20.31
C THR A 105 -24.76 -17.03 -20.23
N ASN A 106 -24.89 -16.24 -21.30
CA ASN A 106 -25.78 -15.07 -21.34
C ASN A 106 -25.61 -14.10 -20.14
N ASN A 107 -24.36 -13.86 -19.71
CA ASN A 107 -23.99 -13.08 -18.52
C ASN A 107 -24.42 -13.66 -17.17
N GLU A 108 -24.97 -14.87 -17.13
CA GLU A 108 -25.24 -15.60 -15.89
C GLU A 108 -24.04 -16.47 -15.54
N MET A 109 -23.56 -16.34 -14.31
CA MET A 109 -22.46 -17.12 -13.76
C MET A 109 -23.02 -18.38 -13.07
N ALA A 110 -22.37 -19.52 -13.28
CA ALA A 110 -22.65 -20.75 -12.58
C ALA A 110 -21.36 -21.43 -12.14
N LEU A 111 -21.34 -21.92 -10.90
CA LEU A 111 -20.21 -22.67 -10.34
C LEU A 111 -20.50 -24.17 -10.34
N THR A 112 -19.50 -24.96 -10.68
CA THR A 112 -19.56 -26.42 -10.53
C THR A 112 -18.31 -26.99 -9.89
N ARG A 113 -18.46 -28.13 -9.22
CA ARG A 113 -17.38 -28.95 -8.68
C ARG A 113 -17.65 -30.40 -9.03
N ASP A 114 -16.72 -31.04 -9.73
CA ASP A 114 -16.88 -32.43 -10.20
C ASP A 114 -18.21 -32.63 -10.97
N ASN A 115 -18.56 -31.66 -11.81
CA ASN A 115 -19.83 -31.54 -12.56
C ASN A 115 -21.11 -31.37 -11.73
N ASN A 116 -21.00 -31.21 -10.41
CA ASN A 116 -22.14 -30.90 -9.55
C ASN A 116 -22.29 -29.38 -9.39
N PRO A 117 -23.52 -28.83 -9.48
CA PRO A 117 -23.77 -27.41 -9.23
C PRO A 117 -23.36 -26.99 -7.81
N VAL A 118 -22.73 -25.82 -7.70
CA VAL A 118 -22.36 -25.18 -6.44
C VAL A 118 -23.18 -23.90 -6.30
N THR A 119 -23.97 -23.83 -5.23
CA THR A 119 -24.68 -22.60 -4.87
C THR A 119 -23.70 -21.57 -4.32
N TYR A 120 -23.94 -20.30 -4.63
CA TYR A 120 -23.15 -19.20 -4.10
C TYR A 120 -24.02 -17.97 -3.89
N ASP A 121 -23.58 -17.13 -2.94
CA ASP A 121 -24.10 -15.78 -2.77
C ASP A 121 -23.17 -14.78 -3.45
N PHE A 122 -23.73 -13.94 -4.32
CA PHE A 122 -22.96 -12.87 -4.96
C PHE A 122 -22.89 -11.64 -4.07
N GLU A 123 -21.69 -11.09 -3.91
CA GLU A 123 -21.47 -9.84 -3.20
C GLU A 123 -20.68 -8.86 -4.10
N PRO A 124 -21.19 -7.65 -4.37
CA PRO A 124 -20.52 -6.70 -5.24
C PRO A 124 -19.21 -6.18 -4.63
N LEU A 125 -18.35 -5.60 -5.46
CA LEU A 125 -17.16 -4.88 -5.01
C LEU A 125 -17.55 -3.71 -4.09
N LEU A 126 -16.68 -3.40 -3.14
CA LEU A 126 -16.82 -2.25 -2.25
C LEU A 126 -15.74 -1.23 -2.58
N PHE A 127 -16.12 0.04 -2.70
CA PHE A 127 -15.21 1.13 -2.94
C PHE A 127 -15.32 2.18 -1.85
N SER A 128 -14.19 2.81 -1.54
CA SER A 128 -14.12 4.03 -0.77
C SER A 128 -14.82 5.18 -1.51
N ALA A 129 -15.14 6.26 -0.81
CA ALA A 129 -15.70 7.48 -1.41
C ALA A 129 -14.81 8.08 -2.51
N HIS A 130 -13.53 7.71 -2.54
CA HIS A 130 -12.53 8.18 -3.49
C HIS A 130 -12.18 7.16 -4.59
N GLY A 131 -12.95 6.07 -4.71
CA GLY A 131 -12.79 5.09 -5.79
C GLY A 131 -11.67 4.08 -5.57
N ILE A 132 -11.17 3.92 -4.34
CA ILE A 132 -10.22 2.87 -3.98
C ILE A 132 -11.02 1.63 -3.60
N GLU A 133 -10.70 0.48 -4.20
CA GLU A 133 -11.38 -0.76 -3.88
C GLU A 133 -10.96 -1.27 -2.50
N MET A 134 -11.94 -1.56 -1.65
CA MET A 134 -11.73 -2.08 -0.30
C MET A 134 -11.83 -3.61 -0.32
N MET A 135 -10.71 -4.28 -0.09
CA MET A 135 -10.64 -5.74 -0.06
C MET A 135 -11.36 -6.27 1.19
N LYS A 136 -12.42 -7.04 0.97
CA LYS A 136 -13.24 -7.63 2.05
C LYS A 136 -12.73 -8.97 2.57
N GLU A 137 -11.85 -9.61 1.81
CA GLU A 137 -11.35 -10.96 2.04
C GLU A 137 -9.89 -11.04 1.59
N GLN A 138 -9.11 -11.90 2.24
CA GLN A 138 -7.77 -12.22 1.77
C GLN A 138 -7.85 -13.10 0.51
N HIS A 139 -7.26 -12.63 -0.58
CA HIS A 139 -7.10 -13.43 -1.79
C HIS A 139 -5.95 -14.42 -1.59
N PRO A 140 -6.06 -15.71 -1.99
CA PRO A 140 -5.01 -16.70 -1.73
C PRO A 140 -3.63 -16.33 -2.28
N LEU A 141 -3.58 -15.63 -3.43
CA LEU A 141 -2.31 -15.11 -3.97
C LEU A 141 -1.57 -14.18 -3.03
N LEU A 142 -2.29 -13.44 -2.19
CA LEU A 142 -1.68 -12.47 -1.29
C LEU A 142 -1.09 -13.14 -0.04
N GLU A 143 -1.34 -14.44 0.21
CA GLU A 143 -0.74 -15.14 1.35
C GLU A 143 0.78 -15.07 1.35
N SER A 144 1.43 -15.20 0.18
CA SER A 144 2.90 -15.09 0.08
C SER A 144 3.40 -13.71 0.48
N VAL A 145 2.64 -12.66 0.16
CA VAL A 145 2.97 -11.28 0.53
C VAL A 145 3.00 -11.12 2.05
N PHE A 146 2.03 -11.69 2.76
CA PHE A 146 2.01 -11.67 4.23
C PHE A 146 3.15 -12.50 4.85
N ILE A 147 3.46 -13.65 4.26
CA ILE A 147 4.57 -14.52 4.71
C ILE A 147 5.93 -13.82 4.53
N GLU A 148 6.15 -13.14 3.39
CA GLU A 148 7.37 -12.37 3.12
C GLU A 148 7.59 -11.24 4.14
N GLN A 149 6.50 -10.70 4.69
CA GLN A 149 6.52 -9.71 5.77
C GLN A 149 6.59 -10.34 7.18
N GLY A 150 6.80 -11.65 7.29
CA GLY A 150 7.08 -12.36 8.54
C GLY A 150 5.89 -13.04 9.23
N ASN A 151 4.73 -13.15 8.57
CA ASN A 151 3.54 -13.76 9.19
C ASN A 151 3.39 -15.24 8.90
N GLN A 152 2.66 -15.90 9.80
CA GLN A 152 2.11 -17.22 9.55
C GLN A 152 0.71 -17.08 8.92
N PRO A 153 0.27 -18.00 8.04
CA PRO A 153 -1.03 -17.96 7.35
C PRO A 153 -2.30 -17.90 8.22
N GLY A 154 -2.21 -17.86 9.55
CA GLY A 154 -3.35 -17.75 10.48
C GLY A 154 -3.34 -16.52 11.38
N ASP A 155 -2.32 -15.67 11.29
CA ASP A 155 -2.15 -14.50 12.18
C ASP A 155 -2.86 -13.23 11.65
N ILE A 156 -3.58 -13.35 10.52
CA ILE A 156 -4.18 -12.22 9.80
C ILE A 156 -5.70 -12.35 9.78
N LEU A 157 -6.38 -11.37 10.37
CA LEU A 157 -7.83 -11.23 10.28
C LEU A 157 -8.16 -10.15 9.25
N VAL A 158 -9.04 -10.44 8.29
CA VAL A 158 -9.46 -9.47 7.24
C VAL A 158 -10.98 -9.30 7.21
N ALA A 159 -11.70 -10.42 7.30
CA ALA A 159 -13.15 -10.44 7.16
C ALA A 159 -13.83 -9.42 8.09
N ASP A 160 -14.76 -8.65 7.52
CA ASP A 160 -15.61 -7.67 8.19
C ASP A 160 -14.92 -6.46 8.85
N ILE A 161 -13.59 -6.40 8.92
CA ILE A 161 -12.86 -5.25 9.50
C ILE A 161 -13.24 -3.94 8.81
N TYR A 162 -13.36 -3.96 7.49
CA TYR A 162 -13.74 -2.79 6.70
C TYR A 162 -15.05 -2.14 7.14
N LYS A 163 -16.01 -2.91 7.69
CA LYS A 163 -17.33 -2.40 8.09
C LYS A 163 -17.24 -1.34 9.19
N ASN A 164 -16.25 -1.46 10.07
CA ASN A 164 -16.05 -0.54 11.19
C ASN A 164 -15.12 0.63 10.87
N HIS A 165 -14.39 0.54 9.77
CA HIS A 165 -13.29 1.47 9.47
C HIS A 165 -13.46 2.23 8.15
N LEU A 166 -14.41 1.87 7.28
CA LEU A 166 -14.58 2.52 5.98
C LEU A 166 -14.82 4.04 6.11
N GLU A 167 -15.67 4.46 7.05
CA GLU A 167 -15.94 5.89 7.26
C GLU A 167 -14.69 6.65 7.73
N ALA A 168 -13.91 6.05 8.64
CA ALA A 168 -12.66 6.63 9.12
C ALA A 168 -11.59 6.66 8.03
N PHE A 169 -11.53 5.63 7.17
CA PHE A 169 -10.67 5.58 6.00
C PHE A 169 -10.98 6.71 5.01
N ASP A 170 -12.26 6.90 4.68
CA ASP A 170 -12.71 7.98 3.79
C ASP A 170 -12.40 9.37 4.38
N LYS A 171 -12.69 9.58 5.67
CA LYS A 171 -12.32 10.82 6.37
C LYS A 171 -10.80 11.04 6.40
N GLY A 172 -10.00 9.99 6.55
CA GLY A 172 -8.54 10.06 6.45
C GLY A 172 -8.08 10.52 5.07
N MET A 173 -8.69 10.01 4.01
CA MET A 173 -8.46 10.46 2.63
C MET A 173 -8.89 11.92 2.41
N ASP A 174 -10.00 12.37 3.01
CA ASP A 174 -10.41 13.78 3.00
C ASP A 174 -9.41 14.70 3.72
N ILE A 175 -8.82 14.24 4.83
CA ILE A 175 -7.75 14.96 5.52
C ILE A 175 -6.54 15.11 4.58
N ILE A 176 -6.12 14.04 3.90
CA ILE A 176 -5.00 14.09 2.93
C ILE A 176 -5.35 15.02 1.76
N SER A 177 -6.56 14.94 1.22
CA SER A 177 -7.00 15.78 0.09
C SER A 177 -6.92 17.28 0.41
N ARG A 178 -7.36 17.68 1.61
CA ARG A 178 -7.32 19.09 2.05
C ARG A 178 -5.90 19.55 2.40
N ASN A 179 -5.13 18.70 3.07
CA ASN A 179 -3.86 19.10 3.68
C ASN A 179 -2.64 18.82 2.78
N ASN A 180 -2.70 17.83 1.89
CA ASN A 180 -1.67 17.50 0.94
C ASN A 180 -2.29 17.09 -0.42
N PRO A 181 -2.92 18.03 -1.15
CA PRO A 181 -3.63 17.75 -2.40
C PRO A 181 -2.72 17.22 -3.52
N GLY A 182 -1.42 17.56 -3.47
CA GLY A 182 -0.42 17.01 -4.38
C GLY A 182 -0.29 15.49 -4.18
N HIS A 183 -0.03 15.06 -2.94
CA HIS A 183 0.04 13.64 -2.59
C HIS A 183 -1.27 12.91 -2.86
N PHE A 184 -2.39 13.51 -2.47
CA PHE A 184 -3.71 12.94 -2.72
C PHE A 184 -3.93 12.60 -4.19
N ARG A 185 -3.52 13.48 -5.11
CA ARG A 185 -3.58 13.22 -6.55
C ARG A 185 -2.74 12.02 -6.96
N LEU A 186 -1.51 11.92 -6.44
CA LEU A 186 -0.63 10.78 -6.72
C LEU A 186 -1.24 9.46 -6.23
N LEU A 187 -1.82 9.46 -5.03
CA LEU A 187 -2.54 8.31 -4.47
C LEU A 187 -3.67 7.87 -5.41
N LEU A 188 -4.51 8.79 -5.90
CA LEU A 188 -5.59 8.44 -6.83
C LEU A 188 -5.08 7.94 -8.18
N GLN A 189 -3.90 8.39 -8.62
CA GLN A 189 -3.31 7.94 -9.89
C GLN A 189 -2.76 6.52 -9.81
N ASN A 190 -2.20 6.10 -8.66
CA ASN A 190 -1.52 4.80 -8.55
C ASN A 190 -2.21 3.78 -7.65
N MET A 191 -2.85 4.18 -6.56
CA MET A 191 -3.47 3.27 -5.61
C MET A 191 -4.80 2.79 -6.18
N ARG A 192 -5.00 1.46 -6.14
CA ARG A 192 -6.20 0.80 -6.66
C ARG A 192 -6.94 0.04 -5.59
N LYS A 193 -6.22 -0.54 -4.63
CA LYS A 193 -6.78 -1.37 -3.57
C LYS A 193 -6.23 -1.00 -2.20
N ALA A 194 -7.07 -1.13 -1.19
CA ALA A 194 -6.65 -1.15 0.21
C ALA A 194 -7.20 -2.40 0.89
N MET A 195 -6.38 -3.06 1.70
CA MET A 195 -6.81 -4.13 2.59
C MET A 195 -6.61 -3.71 4.03
N LEU A 196 -7.71 -3.67 4.78
CA LEU A 196 -7.66 -3.49 6.22
C LEU A 196 -7.58 -4.87 6.86
N PHE A 197 -6.60 -5.05 7.74
CA PHE A 197 -6.41 -6.31 8.44
C PHE A 197 -6.08 -6.05 9.91
N HIS A 198 -6.15 -7.09 10.73
CA HIS A 198 -5.67 -7.06 12.10
C HIS A 198 -4.62 -8.16 12.32
N SER A 199 -3.49 -7.78 12.93
CA SER A 199 -2.43 -8.68 13.38
C SER A 199 -1.74 -8.11 14.61
N GLU A 200 -1.35 -8.97 15.55
CA GLU A 200 -0.53 -8.57 16.71
C GLU A 200 0.96 -8.42 16.36
N ARG A 201 1.40 -8.95 15.20
CA ARG A 201 2.81 -9.12 14.87
C ARG A 201 3.28 -8.32 13.68
N GLN A 202 2.36 -7.83 12.86
CA GLN A 202 2.67 -7.15 11.61
C GLN A 202 2.28 -5.69 11.65
N ASN A 203 3.14 -4.83 11.13
CA ASN A 203 2.81 -3.42 10.91
C ASN A 203 1.99 -3.25 9.63
N SER A 204 1.52 -2.02 9.39
CA SER A 204 1.07 -1.67 8.04
C SER A 204 2.22 -1.81 7.03
N PHE A 205 1.90 -2.09 5.77
CA PHE A 205 2.92 -2.26 4.74
C PHE A 205 2.39 -2.05 3.31
N ALA A 206 3.34 -1.79 2.41
CA ALA A 206 3.18 -1.86 0.96
C ALA A 206 4.40 -2.55 0.36
N VAL A 207 4.19 -3.34 -0.70
CA VAL A 207 5.26 -4.12 -1.33
C VAL A 207 5.16 -4.08 -2.85
N LEU A 208 6.30 -4.18 -3.53
CA LEU A 208 6.35 -4.18 -5.00
C LEU A 208 5.65 -5.40 -5.61
N SER A 209 5.64 -6.54 -4.90
CA SER A 209 4.93 -7.76 -5.32
C SER A 209 3.41 -7.62 -5.25
N ALA A 210 2.87 -6.56 -4.64
CA ALA A 210 1.46 -6.19 -4.69
C ALA A 210 1.35 -4.68 -4.93
N HIS A 211 2.11 -4.17 -5.91
CA HIS A 211 2.13 -2.74 -6.25
C HIS A 211 0.72 -2.21 -6.52
N ASN A 212 0.49 -0.91 -6.27
CA ASN A 212 -0.82 -0.25 -6.32
C ASN A 212 -1.82 -0.69 -5.22
N MET A 213 -1.35 -1.43 -4.21
CA MET A 213 -2.14 -1.82 -3.05
C MET A 213 -1.42 -1.47 -1.75
N ILE A 214 -2.20 -1.04 -0.76
CA ILE A 214 -1.74 -0.84 0.61
C ILE A 214 -2.43 -1.81 1.57
N PHE A 215 -1.71 -2.21 2.61
CA PHE A 215 -2.18 -3.11 3.65
C PHE A 215 -2.08 -2.39 4.99
N LEU A 216 -3.20 -2.14 5.63
CA LEU A 216 -3.25 -1.36 6.86
C LEU A 216 -3.62 -2.28 8.04
N ASN A 217 -2.71 -2.41 9.01
CA ASN A 217 -3.00 -3.10 10.25
C ASN A 217 -3.77 -2.15 11.17
N VAL A 218 -5.04 -2.46 11.45
CA VAL A 218 -5.95 -1.59 12.17
C VAL A 218 -6.37 -2.19 13.50
N ASN A 219 -6.62 -1.31 14.45
CA ASN A 219 -7.19 -1.59 15.76
C ASN A 219 -8.59 -0.96 15.85
N THR A 220 -9.40 -1.47 16.78
CA THR A 220 -10.79 -1.02 16.98
C THR A 220 -10.94 0.45 17.41
N TRP A 221 -9.84 1.11 17.80
CA TRP A 221 -9.84 2.51 18.24
C TRP A 221 -9.20 3.47 17.24
N ASP A 222 -8.73 2.96 16.10
CA ASP A 222 -8.10 3.76 15.06
C ASP A 222 -9.15 4.58 14.30
N ASP A 223 -8.87 5.86 14.14
CA ASP A 223 -9.78 6.87 13.59
C ASP A 223 -9.20 7.51 12.31
N GLU A 224 -9.84 8.57 11.82
CA GLU A 224 -9.42 9.26 10.60
C GLU A 224 -8.00 9.85 10.66
N VAL A 225 -7.46 10.15 11.85
CA VAL A 225 -6.07 10.63 12.00
C VAL A 225 -5.10 9.49 11.75
N PHE A 226 -5.38 8.30 12.28
CA PHE A 226 -4.62 7.09 11.96
C PHE A 226 -4.62 6.83 10.46
N PHE A 227 -5.78 6.90 9.80
CA PHE A 227 -5.86 6.65 8.36
C PHE A 227 -5.13 7.72 7.54
N ALA A 228 -5.22 9.01 7.91
CA ALA A 228 -4.49 10.06 7.21
C ALA A 228 -2.96 9.84 7.25
N ASP A 229 -2.43 9.39 8.40
CA ASP A 229 -1.02 9.02 8.59
C ASP A 229 -0.66 7.78 7.76
N HIS A 230 -1.33 6.65 8.02
CA HIS A 230 -0.96 5.36 7.43
C HIS A 230 -1.20 5.29 5.92
N ILE A 231 -2.23 5.94 5.39
CA ILE A 231 -2.43 6.05 3.94
C ILE A 231 -1.34 6.95 3.32
N SER A 232 -0.96 8.04 3.99
CA SER A 232 0.15 8.88 3.52
C SER A 232 1.47 8.09 3.49
N HIS A 233 1.70 7.24 4.50
CA HIS A 233 2.86 6.37 4.60
C HIS A 233 2.89 5.30 3.52
N GLU A 234 1.93 4.37 3.53
CA GLU A 234 1.94 3.20 2.65
C GLU A 234 1.64 3.57 1.20
N GLY A 235 0.79 4.58 0.98
CA GLY A 235 0.58 5.14 -0.36
C GLY A 235 1.77 5.94 -0.86
N GLY A 236 2.55 6.55 0.07
CA GLY A 236 3.87 7.11 -0.22
C GLY A 236 4.82 6.05 -0.76
N HIS A 237 4.77 4.83 -0.21
CA HIS A 237 5.59 3.73 -0.68
C HIS A 237 5.29 3.36 -2.16
N VAL A 238 4.01 3.18 -2.48
CA VAL A 238 3.54 2.92 -3.85
C VAL A 238 3.96 4.05 -4.81
N THR A 239 3.84 5.30 -4.36
CA THR A 239 4.19 6.47 -5.17
C THR A 239 5.68 6.50 -5.50
N TYR A 240 6.54 6.33 -4.50
CA TYR A 240 7.97 6.42 -4.71
C TYR A 240 8.54 5.26 -5.53
N PHE A 241 7.99 4.05 -5.40
CA PHE A 241 8.33 2.94 -6.30
C PHE A 241 8.07 3.29 -7.76
N THR A 242 6.98 4.02 -8.04
CA THR A 242 6.65 4.46 -9.39
C THR A 242 7.62 5.53 -9.88
N LEU A 243 7.85 6.57 -9.08
CA LEU A 243 8.76 7.68 -9.41
C LEU A 243 10.19 7.22 -9.70
N THR A 244 10.65 6.19 -8.99
CA THR A 244 12.03 5.69 -9.09
C THR A 244 12.14 4.37 -9.86
N TYR A 245 11.08 3.94 -10.55
CA TYR A 245 11.02 2.61 -11.17
C TYR A 245 12.21 2.33 -12.10
N GLU A 246 12.52 3.29 -12.99
CA GLU A 246 13.63 3.19 -13.94
C GLU A 246 14.96 3.68 -13.36
N SER A 247 14.93 4.54 -12.36
CA SER A 247 16.13 5.22 -11.85
C SER A 247 16.70 4.62 -10.58
N LYS A 248 16.01 3.71 -9.88
CA LYS A 248 16.49 3.15 -8.61
C LYS A 248 17.89 2.54 -8.67
N SER A 249 18.28 1.99 -9.81
CA SER A 249 19.64 1.44 -10.04
C SER A 249 20.73 2.51 -10.22
N ARG A 250 20.34 3.78 -10.34
CA ARG A 250 21.19 4.96 -10.57
C ARG A 250 21.01 6.03 -9.49
N LEU A 251 20.41 5.69 -8.36
CA LEU A 251 20.33 6.60 -7.22
C LEU A 251 21.64 6.61 -6.41
N PHE A 252 22.36 5.49 -6.38
CA PHE A 252 23.52 5.28 -5.51
C PHE A 252 24.73 4.79 -6.29
N ASP A 253 25.93 5.07 -5.80
CA ASP A 253 27.20 4.54 -6.32
C ASP A 253 27.37 3.05 -5.99
N CYS A 254 26.61 2.54 -5.03
CA CYS A 254 26.48 1.12 -4.73
C CYS A 254 25.21 0.51 -5.35
N HIS A 255 25.10 -0.82 -5.29
CA HIS A 255 23.88 -1.48 -5.73
C HIS A 255 22.73 -1.12 -4.77
N TYR A 256 21.56 -0.76 -5.32
CA TYR A 256 20.41 -0.28 -4.54
C TYR A 256 19.87 -1.31 -3.51
N ASN A 257 20.12 -2.61 -3.73
CA ASN A 257 19.82 -3.69 -2.77
C ASN A 257 20.94 -3.97 -1.74
N THR A 258 22.06 -3.21 -1.75
CA THR A 258 23.10 -3.36 -0.73
C THR A 258 22.51 -3.07 0.66
N PRO A 259 22.64 -3.98 1.65
CA PRO A 259 22.19 -3.71 3.01
C PRO A 259 22.88 -2.47 3.58
N LEU A 260 22.09 -1.55 4.14
CA LEU A 260 22.61 -0.30 4.70
C LEU A 260 23.58 -0.55 5.86
N GLY A 261 23.29 -1.59 6.66
CA GLY A 261 24.16 -2.01 7.76
C GLY A 261 25.59 -2.32 7.31
N ASP A 262 25.78 -2.85 6.12
CA ASP A 262 27.10 -3.15 5.58
C ASP A 262 27.89 -1.86 5.26
N LEU A 263 27.20 -0.76 4.95
CA LEU A 263 27.81 0.54 4.64
C LEU A 263 28.21 1.32 5.89
N ILE A 264 27.51 1.11 7.01
CA ILE A 264 27.73 1.85 8.26
C ILE A 264 28.40 1.01 9.37
N GLY A 265 28.82 -0.20 9.07
CA GLY A 265 29.51 -1.08 10.03
C GLY A 265 28.57 -1.75 11.04
N GLU A 266 27.29 -1.90 10.71
CA GLU A 266 26.28 -2.64 11.50
C GLU A 266 25.57 -3.73 10.66
N PRO A 267 26.29 -4.78 10.19
CA PRO A 267 25.72 -5.80 9.31
C PRO A 267 24.49 -6.50 9.90
N GLY A 268 23.49 -6.75 9.06
CA GLY A 268 22.24 -7.43 9.44
C GLY A 268 21.23 -6.58 10.23
N ARG A 269 21.56 -5.35 10.61
CA ARG A 269 20.67 -4.48 11.38
C ARG A 269 19.66 -3.70 10.52
N TYR A 270 20.03 -3.33 9.31
CA TYR A 270 19.23 -2.47 8.44
C TYR A 270 18.92 -3.12 7.09
N PRO A 271 17.78 -2.78 6.47
CA PRO A 271 17.42 -3.28 5.14
C PRO A 271 18.33 -2.69 4.05
N ALA A 272 18.01 -2.99 2.80
CA ALA A 272 18.65 -2.39 1.64
C ALA A 272 18.65 -0.85 1.68
N VAL A 273 19.73 -0.24 1.20
CA VAL A 273 19.90 1.22 1.12
C VAL A 273 18.72 1.89 0.43
N TYR A 274 18.21 1.30 -0.66
CA TYR A 274 17.04 1.82 -1.36
C TYR A 274 15.79 1.83 -0.48
N LEU A 275 15.49 0.75 0.24
CA LEU A 275 14.31 0.68 1.11
C LEU A 275 14.41 1.68 2.26
N PHE A 276 15.60 1.90 2.79
CA PHE A 276 15.80 2.89 3.86
C PHE A 276 15.70 4.33 3.32
N PHE A 277 16.28 4.61 2.15
CA PHE A 277 16.16 5.92 1.47
C PHE A 277 14.73 6.24 1.07
N HIS A 278 14.00 5.21 0.63
CA HIS A 278 12.58 5.27 0.32
C HIS A 278 11.76 5.79 1.52
N GLY A 279 12.09 5.37 2.75
CA GLY A 279 11.43 5.88 3.95
C GLY A 279 11.51 7.40 4.13
N LEU A 280 12.54 8.08 3.59
CA LEU A 280 12.61 9.55 3.64
C LEU A 280 11.47 10.19 2.84
N PHE A 281 11.09 9.61 1.70
CA PHE A 281 9.96 10.10 0.92
C PHE A 281 8.65 9.99 1.69
N THR A 282 8.42 8.86 2.37
CA THR A 282 7.20 8.67 3.15
C THR A 282 7.12 9.64 4.32
N PHE A 283 8.23 9.90 5.01
CA PHE A 283 8.28 10.92 6.06
C PHE A 283 7.92 12.32 5.55
N VAL A 284 8.33 12.70 4.34
CA VAL A 284 7.93 13.98 3.74
C VAL A 284 6.42 14.06 3.58
N GLU A 285 5.80 13.05 2.96
CA GLU A 285 4.37 13.10 2.67
C GLU A 285 3.49 13.01 3.92
N ILE A 286 3.87 12.16 4.89
CA ILE A 286 3.19 12.07 6.18
C ILE A 286 3.28 13.42 6.91
N THR A 287 4.48 13.98 7.01
CA THR A 287 4.71 15.24 7.74
C THR A 287 3.98 16.40 7.08
N LYS A 288 3.95 16.48 5.74
CA LYS A 288 3.14 17.45 4.99
C LYS A 288 1.64 17.33 5.26
N THR A 289 1.12 16.11 5.34
CA THR A 289 -0.28 15.87 5.68
C THR A 289 -0.57 16.34 7.11
N LEU A 290 0.22 15.89 8.09
CA LEU A 290 -0.05 16.13 9.51
C LEU A 290 0.20 17.57 9.95
N GLN A 291 1.21 18.25 9.38
CA GLN A 291 1.57 19.60 9.83
C GLN A 291 0.42 20.61 9.76
N ARG A 292 -0.45 20.48 8.74
CA ARG A 292 -1.58 21.40 8.53
C ARG A 292 -2.74 21.07 9.46
N CYS A 293 -2.78 19.86 10.02
CA CYS A 293 -3.78 19.42 10.99
C CYS A 293 -3.51 19.93 12.42
N ILE A 294 -2.25 20.23 12.76
CA ILE A 294 -1.81 20.60 14.13
C ILE A 294 -2.54 21.82 14.71
N SER A 295 -3.04 22.72 13.86
CA SER A 295 -3.72 23.96 14.28
C SER A 295 -5.19 24.04 13.83
N GLN A 296 -5.75 22.93 13.34
CA GLN A 296 -7.11 22.89 12.80
C GLN A 296 -8.16 22.71 13.91
N PRO A 297 -9.12 23.63 14.07
CA PRO A 297 -10.09 23.58 15.17
C PRO A 297 -11.13 22.47 15.03
N GLU A 298 -11.24 21.82 13.87
CA GLU A 298 -12.19 20.72 13.65
C GLU A 298 -11.86 19.43 14.40
N PHE A 299 -10.61 19.24 14.84
CA PHE A 299 -10.20 18.03 15.54
C PHE A 299 -10.53 18.12 17.04
N SER A 300 -10.97 17.00 17.60
CA SER A 300 -11.14 16.88 19.05
C SER A 300 -9.80 17.07 19.80
N VAL A 301 -9.86 17.36 21.09
CA VAL A 301 -8.64 17.51 21.93
C VAL A 301 -7.77 16.26 21.86
N ARG A 302 -8.37 15.07 21.94
CA ARG A 302 -7.68 13.78 21.78
C ARG A 302 -6.97 13.68 20.43
N GLN A 303 -7.67 13.99 19.34
CA GLN A 303 -7.08 13.95 18.00
C GLN A 303 -5.96 14.99 17.82
N GLN A 304 -6.11 16.18 18.40
CA GLN A 304 -5.06 17.19 18.41
C GLN A 304 -3.78 16.70 19.07
N HIS A 305 -3.89 15.95 20.17
CA HIS A 305 -2.76 15.28 20.78
C HIS A 305 -2.18 14.16 19.91
N ASP A 306 -3.03 13.31 19.34
CA ASP A 306 -2.63 12.22 18.43
C ASP A 306 -1.84 12.76 17.22
N ILE A 307 -2.38 13.77 16.53
CA ILE A 307 -1.73 14.46 15.40
C ILE A 307 -0.34 14.96 15.78
N LYS A 308 -0.21 15.65 16.92
CA LYS A 308 1.08 16.18 17.39
C LYS A 308 2.05 15.05 17.73
N GLY A 309 1.58 13.99 18.38
CA GLY A 309 2.39 12.81 18.69
C GLY A 309 2.93 12.13 17.44
N ARG A 310 2.06 11.85 16.45
CA ARG A 310 2.44 11.28 15.15
C ARG A 310 3.43 12.19 14.40
N PHE A 311 3.16 13.49 14.35
CA PHE A 311 4.05 14.45 13.72
C PHE A 311 5.46 14.41 14.30
N ILE A 312 5.60 14.46 15.63
CA ILE A 312 6.91 14.43 16.29
C ILE A 312 7.58 13.07 16.09
N PHE A 313 6.82 11.97 16.16
CA PHE A 313 7.33 10.63 15.93
C PHE A 313 7.96 10.50 14.55
N HIS A 314 7.28 10.98 13.51
CA HIS A 314 7.80 10.98 12.14
C HIS A 314 8.97 11.94 11.97
N MET A 315 8.93 13.14 12.57
CA MET A 315 10.06 14.08 12.52
C MET A 315 11.34 13.51 13.14
N GLN A 316 11.26 12.82 14.28
CA GLN A 316 12.44 12.19 14.91
C GLN A 316 13.04 11.10 14.03
N ARG A 317 12.19 10.26 13.42
CA ARG A 317 12.65 9.21 12.50
C ARG A 317 13.21 9.79 11.20
N PHE A 318 12.59 10.85 10.69
CA PHE A 318 13.07 11.56 9.51
C PHE A 318 14.48 12.11 9.75
N LYS A 319 14.71 12.77 10.89
CA LYS A 319 16.05 13.26 11.27
C LYS A 319 17.08 12.15 11.37
N LEU A 320 16.73 11.06 12.07
CA LEU A 320 17.63 9.91 12.23
C LEU A 320 18.04 9.34 10.87
N SER A 321 17.08 9.16 9.97
CA SER A 321 17.35 8.66 8.62
C SER A 321 18.21 9.64 7.80
N LEU A 322 17.95 10.95 7.88
CA LEU A 322 18.78 11.96 7.22
C LEU A 322 20.22 11.96 7.73
N ASP A 323 20.41 11.89 9.05
CA ASP A 323 21.74 11.87 9.67
C ASP A 323 22.54 10.65 9.25
N MET A 324 21.89 9.49 9.14
CA MET A 324 22.53 8.28 8.63
C MET A 324 23.08 8.52 7.23
N PHE A 325 22.27 9.07 6.31
CA PHE A 325 22.70 9.31 4.93
C PHE A 325 23.69 10.47 4.77
N ALA A 326 23.61 11.52 5.60
CA ALA A 326 24.50 12.67 5.50
C ALA A 326 25.99 12.28 5.67
N GLY A 327 26.26 11.22 6.43
CA GLY A 327 27.60 10.65 6.58
C GLY A 327 28.06 9.77 5.40
N MET A 328 27.16 9.43 4.47
CA MET A 328 27.41 8.48 3.39
C MET A 328 27.55 9.22 2.05
N ASN A 329 28.78 9.32 1.53
CA ASN A 329 29.00 9.82 0.16
C ASN A 329 28.72 8.70 -0.86
N ILE A 330 27.46 8.31 -1.00
CA ILE A 330 27.02 7.15 -1.80
C ILE A 330 26.04 7.52 -2.92
N PHE A 331 25.72 8.78 -3.12
CA PHE A 331 24.68 9.21 -4.04
C PHE A 331 25.23 9.51 -5.43
N GLN A 332 24.52 9.03 -6.46
CA GLN A 332 24.64 9.56 -7.82
C GLN A 332 23.84 10.87 -7.95
N GLU A 333 23.83 11.47 -9.15
CA GLU A 333 23.23 12.78 -9.36
C GLU A 333 21.74 12.86 -8.99
N GLU A 334 20.92 11.93 -9.47
CA GLU A 334 19.49 11.91 -9.12
C GLU A 334 19.26 11.61 -7.63
N GLY A 335 20.06 10.70 -7.05
CA GLY A 335 20.02 10.43 -5.61
C GLY A 335 20.35 11.65 -4.77
N ARG A 336 21.33 12.47 -5.19
CA ARG A 336 21.65 13.75 -4.53
C ARG A 336 20.49 14.72 -4.60
N GLN A 337 19.80 14.82 -5.74
CA GLN A 337 18.64 15.70 -5.88
C GLN A 337 17.49 15.30 -4.94
N TRP A 338 17.20 13.99 -4.83
CA TRP A 338 16.23 13.49 -3.87
C TRP A 338 16.66 13.78 -2.42
N PHE A 339 17.92 13.50 -2.09
CA PHE A 339 18.43 13.71 -0.74
C PHE A 339 18.40 15.19 -0.34
N SER A 340 18.81 16.11 -1.23
CA SER A 340 18.71 17.55 -1.01
C SER A 340 17.25 17.98 -0.78
N LEU A 341 16.30 17.47 -1.57
CA LEU A 341 14.88 17.73 -1.36
C LEU A 341 14.42 17.27 0.03
N PHE A 342 14.84 16.08 0.47
CA PHE A 342 14.49 15.57 1.80
C PHE A 342 15.08 16.43 2.92
N GLN A 343 16.33 16.88 2.78
CA GLN A 343 16.97 17.78 3.74
C GLN A 343 16.27 19.14 3.81
N GLU A 344 15.97 19.75 2.66
CA GLU A 344 15.26 21.03 2.56
C GLU A 344 13.89 20.94 3.25
N GLN A 345 13.11 19.90 2.95
CA GLN A 345 11.79 19.71 3.55
C GLN A 345 11.87 19.48 5.07
N TYR A 346 12.83 18.68 5.55
CA TYR A 346 13.01 18.50 6.98
C TYR A 346 13.34 19.81 7.70
N LEU A 347 14.27 20.61 7.15
CA LEU A 347 14.68 21.89 7.74
C LEU A 347 13.50 22.87 7.80
N GLU A 348 12.68 22.93 6.75
CA GLU A 348 11.45 23.73 6.75
C GLU A 348 10.50 23.32 7.88
N PHE A 349 10.27 22.01 8.09
CA PHE A 349 9.41 21.53 9.17
C PHE A 349 10.02 21.75 10.56
N GLU A 350 11.32 21.52 10.71
CA GLU A 350 12.03 21.72 11.98
C GLU A 350 11.99 23.18 12.42
N GLU A 351 12.22 24.12 11.50
CA GLU A 351 12.12 25.56 11.79
C GLU A 351 10.70 25.94 12.19
N GLN A 352 9.69 25.51 11.42
CA GLN A 352 8.29 25.86 11.67
C GLN A 352 7.76 25.29 13.00
N PHE A 353 8.20 24.10 13.40
CA PHE A 353 7.68 23.38 14.56
C PHE A 353 8.70 23.20 15.69
N GLN A 354 9.76 24.01 15.72
CA GLN A 354 10.85 23.91 16.69
C GLN A 354 10.36 23.85 18.15
N ALA A 355 9.31 24.59 18.49
CA ALA A 355 8.74 24.62 19.84
C ALA A 355 7.91 23.36 20.18
N LEU A 356 7.38 22.66 19.17
CA LEU A 356 6.54 21.47 19.35
C LEU A 356 7.38 20.20 19.50
N LEU A 357 8.49 20.08 18.78
CA LEU A 357 9.33 18.88 18.75
C LEU A 357 9.78 18.35 20.13
N PRO A 358 10.17 19.20 21.11
CA PRO A 358 10.58 18.72 22.42
C PRO A 358 9.41 18.54 23.41
N LEU A 359 8.16 18.81 23.01
CA LEU A 359 7.04 18.95 23.95
C LEU A 359 6.54 17.63 24.52
N TYR A 360 6.63 16.54 23.75
CA TYR A 360 6.05 15.25 24.12
C TYR A 360 7.10 14.16 24.25
N ASN A 361 6.85 13.22 25.17
CA ASN A 361 7.65 12.03 25.37
C ASN A 361 7.17 10.90 24.46
N LEU A 362 8.08 10.33 23.67
CA LEU A 362 7.81 9.20 22.76
C LEU A 362 8.39 7.86 23.25
N SER A 363 8.83 7.79 24.51
CA SER A 363 9.41 6.57 25.07
C SER A 363 8.42 5.40 25.01
N GLY A 364 8.88 4.23 24.56
CA GLY A 364 8.07 3.01 24.51
C GLY A 364 7.15 2.90 23.30
N GLN A 365 7.21 3.84 22.35
CA GLN A 365 6.51 3.70 21.08
C GLN A 365 7.01 2.47 20.29
N PRO A 366 6.11 1.68 19.68
CA PRO A 366 6.50 0.60 18.78
C PRO A 366 6.96 1.16 17.42
N TYR A 367 7.19 0.27 16.44
CA TYR A 367 7.56 0.67 15.09
C TYR A 367 6.49 1.56 14.44
N ASP A 368 5.21 1.18 14.54
CA ASP A 368 4.10 2.06 14.18
C ASP A 368 3.69 2.91 15.39
N PHE A 369 3.32 4.15 15.16
CA PHE A 369 2.88 5.04 16.24
C PHE A 369 1.59 4.50 16.88
N ASN A 370 1.60 4.37 18.21
CA ASN A 370 0.46 3.91 18.98
C ASN A 370 -0.08 5.04 19.87
N SER A 371 -1.27 5.52 19.53
CA SER A 371 -1.90 6.67 20.20
C SER A 371 -2.26 6.39 21.67
N LYS A 372 -2.55 5.13 22.04
CA LYS A 372 -2.81 4.75 23.44
C LYS A 372 -1.53 4.79 24.28
N ILE A 373 -0.42 4.27 23.76
CA ILE A 373 0.88 4.33 24.43
C ILE A 373 1.31 5.79 24.58
N PHE A 374 1.11 6.60 23.53
CA PHE A 374 1.47 8.01 23.53
C PHE A 374 0.67 8.79 24.59
N ALA A 375 -0.65 8.60 24.62
CA ALA A 375 -1.52 9.24 25.60
C ALA A 375 -1.14 8.86 27.04
N ALA A 376 -0.89 7.57 27.29
CA ALA A 376 -0.50 7.08 28.61
C ALA A 376 0.84 7.65 29.10
N VAL A 377 1.85 7.74 28.24
CA VAL A 377 3.18 8.23 28.60
C VAL A 377 3.21 9.75 28.86
N ASN A 378 2.24 10.48 28.32
CA ASN A 378 2.15 11.94 28.43
C ASN A 378 0.98 12.41 29.33
N ASP A 379 0.34 11.50 30.06
CA ASP A 379 -0.82 11.77 30.93
C ASP A 379 -1.95 12.53 30.21
N LEU A 380 -2.21 12.18 28.94
CA LEU A 380 -3.23 12.81 28.11
C LEU A 380 -4.56 12.08 28.25
N GLN A 381 -5.63 12.84 28.45
CA GLN A 381 -7.00 12.32 28.62
C GLN A 381 -7.71 12.05 27.29
#